data_AF-A0A959SJ87-F1
#
_entry.id   AF-A0A959SJ87-F1
#
_cell.length_a   1.000
_cell.length_b   1.000
_cell.length_c   1.000
_cell.angle_alpha   90.00
_cell.angle_beta   90.00
_cell.angle_gamma   90.00
#
_symmetry.space_group_name_H-M   'P 1'
#
loop_
_entity.id
_entity.type
_entity.pdbx_description
1 polymer ?
#
loop_
_entity_poly.entity_id
_entity_poly.type
_entity_poly.pdbx_seq_one_letter_code
_entity_poly.pdbx_strand_id
1 'polypeptide(L)'
;MEMEPNGSNEPSEVGVRQRRTVYFVLIGLFLLQTGLTYTVSTEAPTPASELNASAQRGEALYRKFNCTACHQFYGLGGYMGPDLTNVTTVQGKGPEYARAFILHGSGRMPMLGASEEQADDLVAFLKAVAATGTYPIRNLDLTPWGTYQEMHGDAK
;
A
#
# COMPACT_ATOMS: atom_id res chain seq x y z
N MET A 1 -39.93 -26.54 -50.95
CA MET A 1 -39.01 -26.87 -49.84
C MET A 1 -37.67 -26.27 -50.21
N GLU A 2 -37.53 -24.97 -49.98
CA GLU A 2 -36.31 -24.22 -50.28
C GLU A 2 -35.38 -24.43 -49.09
N MET A 3 -34.23 -25.08 -49.33
CA MET A 3 -33.15 -25.17 -48.36
C MET A 3 -32.34 -23.88 -48.43
N GLU A 4 -32.44 -23.06 -47.39
CA GLU A 4 -31.54 -21.93 -47.13
C GLU A 4 -30.10 -22.45 -46.89
N PRO A 5 -29.06 -21.87 -47.51
CA PRO A 5 -27.69 -22.27 -47.25
C PRO A 5 -27.22 -21.71 -45.89
N ASN A 6 -26.74 -22.62 -45.06
CA ASN A 6 -26.06 -22.38 -43.79
C ASN A 6 -24.92 -21.35 -43.96
N GLY A 7 -25.15 -20.12 -43.49
CA GLY A 7 -24.14 -19.08 -43.39
C GLY A 7 -23.07 -19.50 -42.38
N SER A 8 -21.92 -19.92 -42.90
CA SER A 8 -20.72 -20.23 -42.13
C SER A 8 -20.33 -19.02 -41.27
N ASN A 9 -20.45 -19.17 -39.96
CA ASN A 9 -19.92 -18.24 -38.94
C ASN A 9 -18.39 -18.28 -38.89
N GLU A 10 -17.71 -18.24 -40.03
CA GLU A 10 -16.26 -18.15 -40.10
C GLU A 10 -15.86 -16.69 -39.83
N PRO A 11 -15.01 -16.44 -38.81
CA PRO A 11 -14.56 -15.09 -38.51
C PRO A 11 -13.79 -14.56 -39.72
N SER A 12 -14.20 -13.38 -40.22
CA SER A 12 -13.53 -12.75 -41.36
C SER A 12 -12.03 -12.61 -41.10
N GLU A 13 -11.22 -12.90 -42.12
CA GLU A 13 -9.74 -12.78 -42.11
C GLU A 13 -9.26 -11.44 -41.51
N VAL A 14 -10.00 -10.36 -41.77
CA VAL A 14 -9.76 -9.02 -41.22
C VAL A 14 -9.86 -9.00 -39.68
N GLY A 15 -10.86 -9.69 -39.12
CA GLY A 15 -11.04 -9.82 -37.67
C GLY A 15 -9.93 -10.64 -37.00
N VAL A 16 -9.43 -11.69 -37.64
CA VAL A 16 -8.31 -12.50 -37.12
C VAL A 16 -7.01 -11.70 -37.11
N ARG A 17 -6.72 -10.97 -38.19
CA ARG A 17 -5.51 -10.14 -38.31
C ARG A 17 -5.53 -8.96 -37.33
N GLN A 18 -6.68 -8.31 -37.15
CA GLN A 18 -6.87 -7.25 -36.16
C GLN A 18 -6.66 -7.74 -34.72
N ARG A 19 -7.19 -8.92 -34.37
CA ARG A 19 -6.99 -9.54 -33.04
C ARG A 19 -5.54 -9.86 -32.76
N ARG A 20 -4.81 -10.38 -33.75
CA ARG A 20 -3.37 -10.65 -33.63
C ARG A 20 -2.57 -9.37 -33.40
N THR A 21 -2.86 -8.31 -34.17
CA THR A 21 -2.21 -7.01 -33.98
C THR A 21 -2.46 -6.45 -32.58
N VAL A 22 -3.71 -6.46 -32.11
CA VAL A 22 -4.04 -6.01 -30.74
C VAL A 22 -3.27 -6.82 -29.69
N TYR A 23 -3.22 -8.15 -29.85
CA TYR A 23 -2.49 -9.02 -28.92
C TYR A 23 -0.99 -8.69 -28.86
N PHE A 24 -0.33 -8.52 -30.00
CA PHE A 24 1.10 -8.17 -30.02
C PHE A 24 1.36 -6.76 -29.50
N VAL A 25 0.46 -5.80 -29.74
CA VAL A 25 0.56 -4.44 -29.17
C VAL A 25 0.45 -4.49 -27.65
N LEU A 26 -0.52 -5.24 -27.10
CA LEU A 26 -0.66 -5.39 -25.65
C LEU A 26 0.56 -6.05 -25.01
N ILE A 27 1.13 -7.08 -25.65
CA ILE A 27 2.40 -7.69 -25.20
C ILE A 27 3.52 -6.67 -25.24
N GLY A 28 3.66 -5.91 -26.32
CA GLY A 28 4.70 -4.89 -26.46
C GLY A 28 4.59 -3.81 -25.38
N LEU A 29 3.38 -3.31 -25.11
CA LEU A 29 3.11 -2.34 -24.05
C LEU A 29 3.41 -2.93 -22.67
N PHE A 30 3.02 -4.18 -22.41
CA PHE A 30 3.30 -4.87 -21.14
C PHE A 30 4.81 -5.03 -20.90
N LEU A 31 5.55 -5.46 -21.91
CA LEU A 31 7.00 -5.62 -21.84
C LEU A 31 7.71 -4.29 -21.68
N LEU A 32 7.29 -3.25 -22.39
CA LEU A 32 7.82 -1.90 -22.24
C LEU A 32 7.56 -1.35 -20.84
N GLN A 33 6.32 -1.45 -20.36
CA GLN A 33 5.95 -0.99 -19.01
C GLN A 33 6.78 -1.71 -17.94
N THR A 34 6.88 -3.04 -18.04
CA THR A 34 7.68 -3.85 -17.12
C THR A 34 9.15 -3.43 -17.20
N GLY A 35 9.71 -3.31 -18.40
CA GLY A 35 11.08 -2.84 -18.60
C GLY A 35 11.34 -1.49 -17.95
N LEU A 36 10.45 -0.51 -18.16
CA LEU A 36 10.55 0.82 -17.55
C LEU A 36 10.47 0.75 -16.02
N THR A 37 9.53 0.00 -15.46
CA THR A 37 9.41 -0.15 -13.99
C THR A 37 10.67 -0.75 -13.38
N TYR A 38 11.26 -1.77 -14.00
CA TYR A 38 12.44 -2.45 -13.47
C TYR A 38 13.78 -1.74 -13.75
N THR A 39 13.82 -0.74 -14.63
CA THR A 39 15.06 -0.03 -14.99
C THR A 39 15.09 1.42 -14.53
N VAL A 40 13.95 2.09 -14.48
CA VAL A 40 13.83 3.52 -14.12
C VAL A 40 13.38 3.70 -12.68
N SER A 41 12.57 2.79 -12.12
CA SER A 41 12.03 2.91 -10.75
C SER A 41 12.84 2.18 -9.68
N THR A 42 14.01 1.62 -10.00
CA THR A 42 14.85 0.87 -9.05
C THR A 42 15.95 1.70 -8.38
N GLU A 43 16.02 3.01 -8.66
CA GLU A 43 16.77 3.94 -7.81
C GLU A 43 15.99 4.14 -6.50
N ALA A 44 15.95 3.09 -5.67
CA ALA A 44 15.55 3.25 -4.29
C ALA A 44 16.57 4.23 -3.66
N PRO A 45 16.12 5.31 -2.99
CA PRO A 45 16.99 6.10 -2.14
C PRO A 45 17.78 5.14 -1.25
N THR A 46 19.08 5.38 -1.12
CA THR A 46 20.01 4.64 -0.27
C THR A 46 19.38 4.28 1.08
N PRO A 47 19.69 3.12 1.69
CA PRO A 47 18.89 2.51 2.76
C PRO A 47 18.93 3.34 4.05
N ALA A 48 18.12 4.39 4.10
CA ALA A 48 17.65 5.00 5.33
C ALA A 48 16.55 4.15 5.99
N SER A 49 16.10 3.07 5.32
CA SER A 49 14.92 2.30 5.67
C SER A 49 15.15 0.79 5.81
N GLU A 50 16.33 0.33 6.26
CA GLU A 50 16.33 -1.00 6.88
C GLU A 50 15.62 -0.85 8.22
N LEU A 51 14.40 -1.41 8.32
CA LEU A 51 13.71 -1.57 9.59
C LEU A 51 14.72 -2.20 10.56
N ASN A 52 14.90 -1.59 11.74
CA ASN A 52 15.71 -2.23 12.77
C ASN A 52 15.06 -3.58 13.16
N ALA A 53 15.83 -4.48 13.79
CA ALA A 53 15.35 -5.83 14.09
C ALA A 53 14.02 -5.88 14.88
N SER A 54 13.78 -4.89 15.75
CA SER A 54 12.53 -4.77 16.51
C SER A 54 11.36 -4.38 15.61
N ALA A 55 11.54 -3.41 14.72
CA ALA A 55 10.54 -3.02 13.74
C ALA A 55 10.23 -4.13 12.73
N GLN A 56 11.20 -4.96 12.34
CA GLN A 56 10.96 -6.15 11.50
C GLN A 56 10.08 -7.18 12.22
N ARG A 57 10.35 -7.46 13.50
CA ARG A 57 9.47 -8.33 14.31
C ARG A 57 8.08 -7.72 14.48
N GLY A 58 8.01 -6.41 14.70
CA GLY A 58 6.77 -5.66 14.77
C GLY A 58 5.93 -5.77 13.50
N GLU A 59 6.55 -5.69 12.32
CA GLU A 59 5.87 -5.89 11.04
C GLU A 59 5.27 -7.30 10.95
N ALA A 60 6.05 -8.32 11.32
CA ALA A 60 5.57 -9.69 11.33
C ALA A 60 4.40 -9.89 12.31
N LEU A 61 4.46 -9.27 13.49
CA LEU A 61 3.37 -9.27 14.47
C LEU A 61 2.14 -8.54 13.96
N TYR A 62 2.30 -7.40 13.29
CA TYR A 62 1.20 -6.63 12.70
C TYR A 62 0.42 -7.47 11.67
N ARG A 63 1.14 -8.24 10.84
CA ARG A 63 0.54 -9.21 9.91
C ARG A 63 -0.11 -10.38 10.66
N LYS A 64 0.58 -10.94 11.67
CA LYS A 64 0.10 -12.08 12.47
C LYS A 64 -1.20 -11.77 13.20
N PHE A 65 -1.32 -10.59 13.80
CA PHE A 65 -2.52 -10.12 14.49
C PHE A 65 -3.57 -9.53 13.54
N ASN A 66 -3.29 -9.52 12.23
CA ASN A 66 -4.19 -9.04 11.18
C ASN A 66 -4.67 -7.60 11.42
N CYS A 67 -3.78 -6.73 11.89
CA CYS A 67 -4.11 -5.35 12.26
C CYS A 67 -4.73 -4.57 11.10
N THR A 68 -4.31 -4.84 9.85
CA THR A 68 -4.84 -4.19 8.63
C THR A 68 -6.32 -4.46 8.39
N ALA A 69 -6.90 -5.53 8.94
CA ALA A 69 -8.33 -5.80 8.78
C ALA A 69 -9.21 -4.72 9.41
N CYS A 70 -8.71 -4.03 10.44
CA CYS A 70 -9.42 -2.94 11.10
C CYS A 70 -8.76 -1.59 10.91
N HIS A 71 -7.43 -1.53 10.77
CA HIS A 71 -6.66 -0.30 10.73
C HIS A 71 -6.07 -0.02 9.34
N GLN A 72 -5.55 1.20 9.18
CA GLN A 72 -5.00 1.70 7.92
C GLN A 72 -3.57 2.17 8.07
N PHE A 73 -2.87 2.17 6.94
CA PHE A 73 -1.74 3.05 6.68
C PHE A 73 -2.03 3.85 5.42
N TYR A 74 -1.77 5.15 5.46
CA TYR A 74 -2.04 6.09 4.37
C TYR A 74 -3.47 6.04 3.84
N GLY A 75 -4.44 5.73 4.70
CA GLY A 75 -5.85 5.55 4.32
C GLY A 75 -6.15 4.22 3.61
N LEU A 76 -5.19 3.30 3.54
CA LEU A 76 -5.33 1.97 2.94
C LEU A 76 -5.40 0.89 4.02
N GLY A 77 -6.48 0.11 4.02
CA GLY A 77 -6.73 -0.95 5.00
C GLY A 77 -8.18 -0.97 5.46
N GLY A 78 -8.42 -1.49 6.66
CA GLY A 78 -9.74 -1.52 7.29
C GLY A 78 -10.13 -0.16 7.87
N TYR A 79 -11.44 0.13 7.92
CA TYR A 79 -11.97 1.44 8.35
C TYR A 79 -12.62 1.42 9.75
N MET A 80 -12.47 0.31 10.49
CA MET A 80 -13.11 0.17 11.82
C MET A 80 -12.29 0.85 12.92
N GLY A 81 -10.97 0.81 12.79
CA GLY A 81 -10.01 1.45 13.66
C GLY A 81 -9.43 2.72 13.02
N PRO A 82 -8.75 3.58 13.81
CA PRO A 82 -8.06 4.74 13.28
C PRO A 82 -6.91 4.36 12.35
N ASP A 83 -6.56 5.25 11.42
CA ASP A 83 -5.31 5.18 10.68
C ASP A 83 -4.10 5.26 11.63
N LEU A 84 -3.13 4.38 11.42
CA LEU A 84 -1.98 4.19 12.29
C LEU A 84 -0.71 4.86 11.77
N THR A 85 -0.75 5.50 10.61
CA THR A 85 0.44 6.06 9.91
C THR A 85 1.29 6.92 10.84
N ASN A 86 0.66 7.83 11.58
CA ASN A 86 1.36 8.75 12.48
C ASN A 86 0.92 8.63 13.94
N VAL A 87 0.34 7.49 14.35
CA VAL A 87 -0.20 7.31 15.70
C VAL A 87 0.85 7.49 16.81
N THR A 88 2.13 7.29 16.49
CA THR A 88 3.26 7.44 17.43
C THR A 88 3.84 8.85 17.47
N THR A 89 3.47 9.74 16.53
CA THR A 89 4.05 11.09 16.39
C THR A 89 3.01 12.22 16.48
N VAL A 90 1.72 11.91 16.39
CA VAL A 90 0.62 12.89 16.51
C VAL A 90 0.63 13.59 17.87
N GLN A 91 0.51 14.92 17.87
CA GLN A 91 0.44 15.68 19.12
C GLN A 91 -0.73 15.21 20.01
N GLY A 92 -0.43 14.86 21.26
CA GLY A 92 -1.41 14.30 22.22
C GLY A 92 -1.56 12.78 22.16
N LYS A 93 -0.91 12.08 21.22
CA LYS A 93 -0.86 10.62 21.12
C LYS A 93 0.59 10.17 20.89
N GLY A 94 1.14 9.42 21.83
CA GLY A 94 2.53 8.96 21.76
C GLY A 94 2.68 7.47 21.47
N PRO A 95 3.92 6.98 21.39
CA PRO A 95 4.22 5.55 21.37
C PRO A 95 3.51 4.78 22.49
N GLU A 96 3.52 5.35 23.69
CA GLU A 96 2.86 4.77 24.88
C GLU A 96 1.34 4.68 24.74
N TYR A 97 0.73 5.63 24.01
CA TYR A 97 -0.69 5.58 23.72
C TYR A 97 -1.00 4.35 22.87
N ALA A 98 -0.27 4.13 21.77
CA ALA A 98 -0.45 2.94 20.94
C ALA A 98 -0.17 1.65 21.73
N ARG A 99 0.90 1.64 22.53
CA ARG A 99 1.32 0.52 23.38
C ARG A 99 0.21 0.06 24.33
N ALA A 100 -0.45 1.00 25.02
CA ALA A 100 -1.52 0.69 25.95
C ALA A 100 -2.70 -0.03 25.26
N PHE A 101 -3.08 0.40 24.05
CA PHE A 101 -4.14 -0.28 23.29
C PHE A 101 -3.71 -1.63 22.74
N ILE A 102 -2.45 -1.81 22.36
CA ILE A 102 -1.93 -3.11 21.92
C ILE A 102 -2.00 -4.14 23.06
N LEU A 103 -1.65 -3.72 24.28
CA LEU A 103 -1.65 -4.60 25.45
C LEU A 103 -3.05 -4.91 25.97
N HIS A 104 -3.92 -3.91 26.05
CA HIS A 104 -5.18 -4.03 26.80
C HIS A 104 -6.43 -3.95 25.92
N GLY A 105 -6.30 -3.51 24.67
CA GLY A 105 -7.45 -3.21 23.80
C GLY A 105 -8.26 -2.00 24.29
N SER A 106 -9.41 -1.78 23.65
CA SER A 106 -10.34 -0.68 23.98
C SER A 106 -11.79 -1.16 24.14
N GLY A 107 -12.00 -2.47 24.16
CA GLY A 107 -13.32 -3.10 24.02
C GLY A 107 -13.75 -3.25 22.56
N ARG A 108 -13.62 -2.18 21.75
CA ARG A 108 -13.81 -2.26 20.28
C ARG A 108 -12.59 -2.87 19.60
N MET A 109 -11.39 -2.44 20.01
CA MET A 109 -10.16 -3.14 19.66
C MET A 109 -10.04 -4.35 20.59
N PRO A 110 -9.99 -5.57 20.05
CA PRO A 110 -9.91 -6.78 20.85
C PRO A 110 -8.56 -6.85 21.57
N MET A 111 -8.53 -7.53 22.72
CA MET A 111 -7.28 -7.80 23.41
C MET A 111 -6.52 -8.88 22.64
N LEU A 112 -5.31 -8.54 22.17
CA LEU A 112 -4.52 -9.42 21.28
C LEU A 112 -3.79 -10.52 22.04
N GLY A 113 -3.68 -10.40 23.36
CA GLY A 113 -2.82 -11.26 24.18
C GLY A 113 -1.32 -11.05 23.89
N ALA A 114 -0.94 -9.86 23.40
CA ALA A 114 0.44 -9.51 23.13
C ALA A 114 1.24 -9.39 24.44
N SER A 115 2.49 -9.86 24.44
CA SER A 115 3.41 -9.58 25.54
C SER A 115 3.91 -8.13 25.48
N GLU A 116 4.51 -7.67 26.58
CA GLU A 116 5.18 -6.35 26.65
C GLU A 116 6.21 -6.18 25.52
N GLU A 117 7.04 -7.20 25.28
CA GLU A 117 8.05 -7.20 24.21
C GLU A 117 7.40 -7.15 22.81
N GLN A 118 6.31 -7.88 22.59
CA GLN A 118 5.58 -7.83 21.33
C GLN A 118 4.93 -6.47 21.10
N ALA A 119 4.44 -5.82 22.16
CA ALA A 119 3.92 -4.47 22.08
C ALA A 119 5.02 -3.46 21.74
N ASP A 120 6.21 -3.60 22.32
CA ASP A 120 7.36 -2.75 22.02
C ASP A 120 7.81 -2.91 20.56
N ASP A 121 7.90 -4.15 20.06
CA ASP A 121 8.21 -4.43 18.66
C ASP A 121 7.17 -3.84 17.70
N LEU A 122 5.87 -3.99 18.00
CA LEU A 122 4.79 -3.36 17.23
C LEU A 122 4.91 -1.84 17.22
N VAL A 123 5.18 -1.22 18.36
CA VAL A 123 5.38 0.23 18.46
C VAL A 123 6.63 0.67 17.68
N ALA A 124 7.70 -0.10 17.69
CA ALA A 124 8.90 0.17 16.88
C ALA A 124 8.57 0.16 15.38
N PHE A 125 7.74 -0.79 14.93
CA PHE A 125 7.24 -0.82 13.56
C PHE A 125 6.38 0.41 13.23
N LEU A 126 5.43 0.77 14.11
CA LEU A 126 4.59 1.96 13.91
C LEU A 126 5.41 3.26 13.85
N LYS A 127 6.48 3.37 14.65
CA LYS A 127 7.43 4.50 14.56
C LYS A 127 8.16 4.53 13.21
N ALA A 128 8.57 3.37 12.71
CA ALA A 128 9.22 3.29 11.41
C ALA A 128 8.26 3.70 10.29
N VAL A 129 7.00 3.26 10.34
CA VAL A 129 5.96 3.72 9.40
C VAL A 129 5.76 5.23 9.49
N ALA A 130 5.67 5.79 10.70
CA ALA A 130 5.50 7.23 10.88
C ALA A 130 6.68 8.06 10.35
N ALA A 131 7.87 7.47 10.23
CA ALA A 131 9.02 8.11 9.61
C ALA A 131 8.97 8.11 8.07
N THR A 132 8.16 7.23 7.46
CA THR A 132 8.04 7.14 5.99
C THR A 132 7.18 8.26 5.38
N GLY A 133 6.36 8.95 6.16
CA GLY A 133 5.46 9.98 5.63
C GLY A 133 4.38 10.41 6.61
N THR A 134 3.51 11.34 6.17
CA THR A 134 2.41 11.86 6.98
C THR A 134 1.05 11.68 6.30
N TYR A 135 0.03 11.33 7.09
CA TYR A 135 -1.34 11.14 6.64
C TYR A 135 -2.35 11.57 7.73
N PRO A 136 -3.50 12.17 7.36
CA PRO A 136 -3.87 12.63 6.01
C PRO A 136 -3.07 13.85 5.58
N ILE A 137 -2.75 13.93 4.29
CA ILE A 137 -2.10 15.12 3.72
C ILE A 137 -3.13 16.25 3.66
N ARG A 138 -2.90 17.32 4.43
CA ARG A 138 -3.83 18.45 4.53
C ARG A 138 -3.55 19.57 3.53
N ASN A 139 -2.28 19.74 3.15
CA ASN A 139 -1.83 20.80 2.25
C ASN A 139 -1.15 20.13 1.04
N LEU A 140 -1.92 19.89 -0.04
CA LEU A 140 -1.38 19.33 -1.28
C LEU A 140 -0.94 20.46 -2.21
N ASP A 141 0.37 20.56 -2.46
CA ASP A 141 0.90 21.33 -3.59
C ASP A 141 0.92 20.43 -4.83
N LEU A 142 -0.08 20.61 -5.69
CA LEU A 142 -0.25 19.84 -6.90
C LEU A 142 0.64 20.39 -8.01
N THR A 143 1.39 19.50 -8.66
CA THR A 143 2.07 19.80 -9.91
C THR A 143 1.05 19.89 -11.05
N PRO A 144 1.38 20.57 -12.17
CA PRO A 144 0.50 20.66 -13.34
C PRO A 144 0.07 19.31 -13.93
N TRP A 145 0.79 18.23 -13.64
CA TRP A 145 0.56 16.88 -14.15
C TRP A 145 -0.22 16.00 -13.16
N GLY A 146 -0.70 16.58 -12.05
CA GLY A 146 -1.58 15.90 -11.09
C GLY A 146 -0.86 15.08 -10.01
N THR A 147 0.47 15.14 -9.92
CA THR A 147 1.23 14.59 -8.79
C THR A 147 1.37 15.64 -7.68
N TYR A 148 1.75 15.24 -6.47
CA TYR A 148 2.11 16.17 -5.40
C TYR A 148 3.59 16.01 -5.05
N GLN A 149 4.25 17.11 -4.68
CA GLN A 149 5.60 17.04 -4.11
C GLN A 149 5.46 16.80 -2.61
N GLU A 150 5.97 15.67 -2.12
CA GLU A 150 6.12 15.46 -0.68
C GLU A 150 7.10 16.51 -0.14
N MET A 151 6.62 17.38 0.74
CA MET A 151 7.46 18.30 1.49
C MET A 151 8.26 17.49 2.52
N HIS A 152 9.31 16.79 2.07
CA HIS A 152 10.32 16.23 2.96
C HIS A 152 11.19 17.37 3.50
N GLY A 153 10.68 18.11 4.50
CA GLY A 153 11.30 19.31 5.08
C GLY A 153 11.13 20.51 4.16
N ASP A 154 10.42 21.57 4.55
CA ASP A 154 10.71 22.37 5.72
C ASP A 154 9.45 22.66 6.54
N ALA A 155 9.42 22.14 7.77
CA ALA A 155 8.58 22.75 8.79
C ALA A 155 9.10 24.16 9.06
N LYS A 156 8.32 25.17 8.70
CA LYS A 156 8.32 26.46 9.41
C LYS A 156 7.13 26.49 10.35
#